data_AF-A0A2M7GYA9-F1
#
_entry.id   AF-A0A2M7GYA9-F1
#
_cell.length_a   1.000
_cell.length_b   1.000
_cell.length_c   1.000
_cell.angle_alpha   90.00
_cell.angle_beta   90.00
_cell.angle_gamma   90.00
#
_symmetry.space_group_name_H-M   'P 1'
#
loop_
_entity.id
_entity.type
_entity.pdbx_description
1 polymer ?
#
loop_
_entity_poly.entity_id
_entity_poly.type
_entity_poly.pdbx_seq_one_letter_code
_entity_poly.pdbx_strand_id
1 'polypeptide(L)'
;DLVSRKIKLPLVIDRKALMEEAEEKISVSPARTKKFYQNWKRRFLKKLEENISSETSAEIQVLSVNDACFFFLPGEVFTKFGLEIKSGHSFNYNFIVGYSNGIIGYIPDKDDFKRKGYAASLAPKIYAEFPFQDNVGEILVNEALNLSREKYGKISH
;
A
#
# COMPACT_ATOMS: atom_id res chain seq x y z
N ASP A 1 -7.54 -24.19 -4.30
CA ASP A 1 -6.18 -24.00 -4.87
C ASP A 1 -5.64 -22.63 -4.49
N LEU A 2 -4.35 -22.51 -4.15
CA LEU A 2 -3.71 -21.23 -3.82
C LEU A 2 -2.82 -20.79 -4.99
N VAL A 3 -2.86 -19.51 -5.34
CA VAL A 3 -1.89 -18.87 -6.24
C VAL A 3 -1.32 -17.61 -5.62
N SER A 4 -0.06 -17.29 -5.94
CA SER A 4 0.62 -16.10 -5.44
C SER A 4 1.30 -15.32 -6.56
N ARG A 5 1.48 -14.02 -6.33
CA ARG A 5 2.22 -13.11 -7.21
C ARG A 5 2.96 -12.07 -6.39
N LYS A 6 4.26 -11.92 -6.67
CA LYS A 6 5.02 -10.76 -6.24
C LYS A 6 4.72 -9.59 -7.17
N ILE A 7 4.36 -8.46 -6.58
CA ILE A 7 4.09 -7.21 -7.27
C ILE A 7 5.12 -6.15 -6.88
N LYS A 8 5.22 -5.11 -7.71
CA LYS A 8 6.00 -3.91 -7.45
C LYS A 8 5.06 -2.75 -7.25
N LEU A 9 5.20 -2.06 -6.12
CA LEU A 9 4.35 -0.93 -5.76
C LEU A 9 5.20 0.35 -5.79
N PRO A 10 4.80 1.35 -6.58
CA PRO A 10 5.63 2.52 -6.85
C PRO A 10 5.68 3.46 -5.65
N LEU A 11 6.87 3.98 -5.36
CA LEU A 11 7.16 4.93 -4.30
C LEU A 11 7.48 6.31 -4.87
N VAL A 12 7.25 7.35 -4.08
CA VAL A 12 7.70 8.72 -4.33
C VAL A 12 9.01 8.94 -3.58
N ILE A 13 10.11 8.96 -4.33
CA ILE A 13 11.45 9.27 -3.80
C ILE A 13 11.81 10.70 -4.21
N ASP A 14 11.43 11.66 -3.36
CA ASP A 14 11.85 13.05 -3.50
C ASP A 14 12.64 13.48 -2.26
N ARG A 15 13.97 13.34 -2.32
CA ARG A 15 14.86 13.71 -1.22
C ARG A 15 14.65 15.18 -0.82
N LYS A 16 14.49 16.08 -1.79
CA LYS A 16 14.41 17.52 -1.51
C LYS A 16 13.09 17.84 -0.80
N ALA A 17 11.97 17.45 -1.38
CA ALA A 17 10.65 17.73 -0.80
C ALA A 17 10.48 17.12 0.59
N LEU A 18 10.99 15.90 0.81
CA LEU A 18 10.89 15.23 2.11
C LEU A 18 11.79 15.88 3.17
N MET A 19 12.95 16.43 2.80
CA MET A 19 13.81 17.21 3.72
C MET A 19 13.20 18.56 4.06
N GLU A 20 12.66 19.28 3.08
CA GLU A 20 11.96 20.54 3.30
C GLU A 20 10.76 20.35 4.24
N GLU A 21 9.93 19.31 4.01
CA GLU A 21 8.82 18.98 4.91
C GLU A 21 9.33 18.66 6.32
N ALA A 22 10.40 17.86 6.46
CA ALA A 22 10.95 17.53 7.76
C ALA A 22 11.43 18.78 8.52
N GLU A 23 12.13 19.70 7.84
CA GLU A 23 12.65 20.94 8.45
C GLU A 23 11.53 21.88 8.87
N GLU A 24 10.54 22.07 8.00
CA GLU A 24 9.33 22.85 8.32
C GLU A 24 8.65 22.28 9.57
N LYS A 25 8.34 20.98 9.57
CA LYS A 25 7.65 20.32 10.69
C LYS A 25 8.46 20.36 11.98
N ILE A 26 9.78 20.20 11.93
CA ILE A 26 10.66 20.28 13.11
C ILE A 26 10.69 21.70 13.69
N SER A 27 10.61 22.72 12.82
CA SER A 27 10.63 24.13 13.22
C SER A 27 9.35 24.53 13.96
N VAL A 28 8.19 24.11 13.44
CA VAL A 28 6.88 24.57 13.95
C VAL A 28 6.26 23.67 15.02
N SER A 29 6.78 22.46 15.22
CA SER A 29 6.15 21.46 16.11
C SER A 29 6.53 21.61 17.59
N PRO A 30 5.61 21.31 18.53
CA PRO A 30 5.91 21.21 19.96
C PRO A 30 6.83 20.02 20.26
N ALA A 31 7.48 20.01 21.44
CA ALA A 31 8.61 19.12 21.76
C ALA A 31 8.40 17.63 21.39
N ARG A 32 7.27 17.02 21.75
CA ARG A 32 7.01 15.60 21.45
C ARG A 32 6.88 15.33 19.96
N THR A 33 6.13 16.16 19.25
CA THR A 33 5.91 16.07 17.80
C THR A 33 7.20 16.42 17.03
N LYS A 34 7.97 17.39 17.52
CA LYS A 34 9.31 17.72 16.99
C LYS A 34 10.25 16.52 17.04
N LYS A 35 10.29 15.81 18.17
CA LYS A 35 11.10 14.59 18.32
C LYS A 35 10.68 13.49 17.34
N PHE A 36 9.38 13.35 17.06
CA PHE A 36 8.89 12.44 16.03
C PHE A 36 9.48 12.79 14.64
N TYR A 37 9.37 14.05 14.20
CA TYR A 37 9.88 14.46 12.90
C TYR A 37 11.41 14.41 12.80
N GLN A 38 12.14 14.70 13.88
CA GLN A 38 13.60 14.50 13.95
C GLN A 38 13.97 13.02 13.76
N ASN A 39 13.25 12.11 14.42
CA ASN A 39 13.47 10.67 14.28
C ASN A 39 13.12 10.19 12.87
N TRP A 40 12.01 10.67 12.30
CA TRP A 40 11.63 10.37 10.93
C TRP A 40 12.72 10.85 9.95
N LYS A 41 13.16 12.11 10.03
CA LYS A 41 14.27 12.67 9.22
C LYS A 41 15.52 11.80 9.30
N ARG A 42 15.93 11.40 10.51
CA ARG A 42 17.10 10.54 10.73
C ARG A 42 16.94 9.15 10.09
N ARG A 43 15.80 8.48 10.31
CA ARG A 43 15.54 7.15 9.72
C ARG A 43 15.51 7.21 8.20
N PHE A 44 14.92 8.26 7.67
CA PHE A 44 14.82 8.50 6.24
C PHE A 44 16.18 8.77 5.59
N LEU A 45 17.01 9.63 6.19
CA LEU A 45 18.39 9.87 5.71
C LEU A 45 19.21 8.59 5.68
N LYS A 46 19.08 7.73 6.70
CA LYS A 46 19.73 6.42 6.71
C LYS A 46 19.26 5.54 5.53
N LYS A 47 17.94 5.46 5.28
CA LYS A 47 17.43 4.72 4.11
C LYS A 47 17.98 5.29 2.80
N LEU A 48 18.12 6.61 2.70
CA LEU A 48 18.68 7.31 1.56
C LEU A 48 20.16 7.02 1.26
N GLU A 49 20.89 6.44 2.20
CA GLU A 49 22.26 5.96 2.02
C GLU A 49 22.29 4.50 1.52
N GLU A 50 21.20 3.76 1.70
CA GLU A 50 21.02 2.41 1.18
C GLU A 50 20.64 2.49 -0.33
N ASN A 51 20.86 1.41 -1.09
CA ASN A 51 20.48 1.38 -2.51
C ASN A 51 18.95 1.27 -2.64
N ILE A 52 18.25 2.40 -2.63
CA ILE A 52 16.78 2.45 -2.63
C ILE A 52 16.24 2.24 -4.04
N SER A 53 15.22 1.40 -4.14
CA SER A 53 14.39 1.25 -5.33
C SER A 53 13.21 2.22 -5.28
N SER A 54 12.83 2.79 -6.43
CA SER A 54 11.59 3.56 -6.63
C SER A 54 10.31 2.71 -6.47
N GLU A 55 10.44 1.46 -6.07
CA GLU A 55 9.35 0.52 -5.86
C GLU A 55 9.63 -0.32 -4.62
N THR A 56 8.56 -0.74 -3.92
CA THR A 56 8.64 -1.78 -2.89
C THR A 56 8.00 -3.06 -3.40
N SER A 57 8.54 -4.20 -2.98
CA SER A 57 7.96 -5.51 -3.29
C SER A 57 6.90 -5.91 -2.28
N ALA A 58 5.79 -6.44 -2.77
CA ALA A 58 4.74 -7.03 -1.96
C ALA A 58 4.23 -8.32 -2.60
N GLU A 59 3.47 -9.14 -1.86
CA GLU A 59 2.88 -10.37 -2.39
C GLU A 59 1.36 -10.34 -2.23
N ILE A 60 0.66 -10.68 -3.31
CA ILE A 60 -0.77 -10.99 -3.31
C ILE A 60 -0.91 -12.50 -3.40
N GLN A 61 -1.86 -13.06 -2.66
CA GLN A 61 -2.29 -14.44 -2.83
C GLN A 61 -3.80 -14.53 -3.03
N VAL A 62 -4.23 -15.52 -3.82
CA VAL A 62 -5.65 -15.82 -4.04
C VAL A 62 -5.90 -17.30 -3.83
N LEU A 63 -6.86 -17.61 -2.96
CA LEU A 63 -7.29 -18.97 -2.65
C LEU A 63 -8.77 -19.14 -3.02
N SER A 64 -9.08 -20.13 -3.85
CA SER A 64 -10.45 -20.58 -4.04
C SER A 64 -10.74 -21.84 -3.23
N VAL A 65 -11.93 -21.88 -2.63
CA VAL A 65 -12.51 -23.04 -1.96
C VAL A 65 -13.99 -23.10 -2.34
N ASN A 66 -14.37 -24.08 -3.14
CA ASN A 66 -15.73 -24.19 -3.70
C ASN A 66 -16.16 -22.87 -4.39
N ASP A 67 -17.25 -22.26 -3.94
CA ASP A 67 -17.80 -21.00 -4.45
C ASP A 67 -17.32 -19.75 -3.67
N ALA A 68 -16.31 -19.91 -2.80
CA ALA A 68 -15.64 -18.83 -2.10
C ALA A 68 -14.24 -18.55 -2.66
N CYS A 69 -13.88 -17.27 -2.68
CA CYS A 69 -12.57 -16.76 -3.07
C CYS A 69 -12.04 -15.79 -2.01
N PHE A 70 -10.78 -15.98 -1.63
CA PHE A 70 -10.07 -15.19 -0.63
C PHE A 70 -8.91 -14.45 -1.29
N PHE A 71 -8.89 -13.13 -1.15
CA PHE A 71 -7.81 -12.26 -1.62
C PHE A 71 -6.98 -11.80 -0.43
N PHE A 72 -5.76 -12.31 -0.34
CA PHE A 72 -4.78 -11.97 0.68
C PHE A 72 -3.94 -10.79 0.18
N LEU A 73 -4.17 -9.62 0.77
CA LEU A 73 -3.57 -8.36 0.35
C LEU A 73 -2.52 -7.88 1.37
N PRO A 74 -1.41 -7.30 0.89
CA PRO A 74 -0.37 -6.75 1.74
C PRO A 74 -0.82 -5.41 2.37
N GLY A 75 -0.44 -5.21 3.64
CA GLY A 75 -0.67 -3.95 4.35
C GLY A 75 -2.14 -3.62 4.67
N GLU A 76 -2.40 -2.32 4.86
CA GLU A 76 -3.69 -1.75 5.27
C GLU A 76 -4.42 -1.15 4.08
N VAL A 77 -5.34 -1.92 3.51
CA VAL A 77 -6.06 -1.54 2.28
C VAL A 77 -7.35 -0.81 2.62
N PHE A 78 -7.60 0.32 1.95
CA PHE A 78 -8.88 1.03 2.07
C PHE A 78 -10.05 0.17 1.61
N THR A 79 -11.19 0.28 2.30
CA THR A 79 -12.40 -0.51 2.02
C THR A 79 -12.86 -0.40 0.57
N LYS A 80 -12.70 0.77 -0.06
CA LYS A 80 -13.01 1.02 -1.46
C LYS A 80 -12.39 -0.03 -2.40
N PHE A 81 -11.10 -0.29 -2.26
CA PHE A 81 -10.41 -1.28 -3.10
C PHE A 81 -10.87 -2.71 -2.83
N GLY A 82 -11.19 -3.02 -1.58
CA GLY A 82 -11.81 -4.30 -1.23
C GLY A 82 -13.16 -4.48 -1.92
N LEU A 83 -14.00 -3.45 -1.98
CA LEU A 83 -15.28 -3.47 -2.70
C LEU A 83 -15.09 -3.60 -4.22
N GLU A 84 -14.11 -2.89 -4.78
CA GLU A 84 -13.76 -2.99 -6.20
C GLU A 84 -13.35 -4.41 -6.59
N ILE A 85 -12.47 -5.06 -5.82
CA ILE A 85 -12.08 -6.46 -6.04
C ILE A 85 -13.30 -7.39 -5.97
N LYS A 86 -14.16 -7.22 -4.95
CA LYS A 86 -15.38 -8.03 -4.82
C LYS A 86 -16.33 -7.87 -6.01
N SER A 87 -16.48 -6.65 -6.53
CA SER A 87 -17.34 -6.37 -7.69
C SER A 87 -16.78 -6.87 -9.02
N GLY A 88 -15.44 -6.99 -9.11
CA GLY A 88 -14.74 -7.40 -10.32
C GLY A 88 -14.58 -8.92 -10.49
N HIS A 89 -15.17 -9.71 -9.58
CA HIS A 89 -15.01 -11.16 -9.53
C HIS A 89 -16.35 -11.89 -9.42
N SER A 90 -16.43 -13.10 -9.98
CA SER A 90 -17.69 -13.84 -10.17
C SER A 90 -17.93 -14.97 -9.17
N PHE A 91 -17.13 -15.09 -8.10
CA PHE A 91 -17.45 -16.02 -7.02
C PHE A 91 -18.60 -15.47 -6.17
N ASN A 92 -19.44 -16.35 -5.62
CA ASN A 92 -20.57 -15.98 -4.76
C ASN A 92 -20.07 -15.30 -3.47
N TYR A 93 -18.95 -15.78 -2.93
CA TYR A 93 -18.38 -15.27 -1.69
C TYR A 93 -16.95 -14.77 -1.93
N ASN A 94 -16.75 -13.46 -1.78
CA ASN A 94 -15.45 -12.82 -1.94
C ASN A 94 -14.99 -12.20 -0.62
N PHE A 95 -13.88 -12.71 -0.09
CA PHE A 95 -13.28 -12.26 1.16
C PHE A 95 -11.99 -11.49 0.89
N ILE A 96 -11.84 -10.34 1.54
CA ILE A 96 -10.62 -9.54 1.50
C ILE A 96 -9.92 -9.72 2.84
N VAL A 97 -8.69 -10.22 2.80
CA VAL A 97 -7.86 -10.48 3.97
C VAL A 97 -6.66 -9.54 3.91
N GLY A 98 -6.71 -8.46 4.69
CA GLY A 98 -5.59 -7.51 4.81
C GLY A 98 -4.43 -8.09 5.63
N TYR A 99 -3.34 -7.32 5.76
CA TYR A 99 -2.15 -7.69 6.54
C TYR A 99 -1.54 -9.06 6.18
N SER A 100 -1.79 -9.54 4.97
CA SER A 100 -1.33 -10.85 4.55
C SER A 100 -0.06 -10.70 3.73
N ASN A 101 0.92 -11.59 3.95
CA ASN A 101 2.18 -11.63 3.21
C ASN A 101 3.05 -10.35 3.35
N GLY A 102 2.89 -9.64 4.47
CA GLY A 102 3.73 -8.51 4.86
C GLY A 102 2.96 -7.28 5.31
N ILE A 103 3.69 -6.33 5.91
CA ILE A 103 3.18 -5.02 6.33
C ILE A 103 3.93 -3.91 5.57
N ILE A 104 3.31 -3.41 4.51
CA ILE A 104 3.88 -2.36 3.65
C ILE A 104 3.32 -0.97 3.96
N GLY A 105 2.60 -0.82 5.07
CA GLY A 105 1.87 0.38 5.44
C GLY A 105 0.47 0.45 4.86
N TYR A 106 -0.09 1.66 4.75
CA TYR A 106 -1.41 1.89 4.19
C TYR A 106 -1.37 1.95 2.67
N ILE A 107 -2.43 1.44 2.03
CA ILE A 107 -2.73 1.60 0.61
C ILE A 107 -3.89 2.61 0.48
N PRO A 108 -3.59 3.91 0.41
CA PRO A 108 -4.57 4.99 0.27
C PRO A 108 -5.23 5.02 -1.12
N ASP A 109 -6.38 5.69 -1.20
CA ASP A 109 -7.00 6.08 -2.46
C ASP A 109 -6.54 7.47 -2.93
N LYS A 110 -6.86 7.78 -4.20
CA LYS A 110 -6.53 9.06 -4.83
C LYS A 110 -7.02 10.27 -4.05
N ASP A 111 -8.16 10.16 -3.34
CA ASP A 111 -8.71 11.30 -2.60
C ASP A 111 -7.94 11.52 -1.28
N ASP A 112 -7.46 10.46 -0.64
CA ASP A 112 -6.51 10.56 0.49
C ASP A 112 -5.19 11.22 0.06
N PHE A 113 -4.67 10.90 -1.12
CA PHE A 113 -3.50 11.62 -1.67
C PHE A 113 -3.79 13.11 -1.90
N LYS A 114 -4.89 13.45 -2.58
CA LYS A 114 -5.26 14.86 -2.88
C LYS A 114 -5.40 15.70 -1.61
N ARG A 115 -6.04 15.15 -0.58
CA ARG A 115 -6.26 15.86 0.70
C ARG A 115 -5.08 15.77 1.66
N LYS A 116 -3.98 15.09 1.28
CA LYS A 116 -2.85 14.74 2.16
C LYS A 116 -3.33 14.09 3.46
N GLY A 117 -4.21 13.11 3.32
CA GLY A 117 -4.81 12.37 4.44
C GLY A 117 -3.79 11.56 5.23
N TYR A 118 -4.27 10.93 6.30
CA TYR A 118 -3.40 10.18 7.23
C TYR A 118 -2.60 9.09 6.53
N ALA A 119 -3.25 8.29 5.68
CA ALA A 119 -2.64 7.13 5.04
C ALA A 119 -1.59 7.53 3.99
N ALA A 120 -1.87 8.57 3.20
CA ALA A 120 -0.93 9.06 2.18
C ALA A 120 0.22 9.90 2.77
N SER A 121 0.01 10.61 3.88
CA SER A 121 0.98 11.63 4.36
C SER A 121 1.68 11.29 5.68
N LEU A 122 0.96 10.83 6.71
CA LEU A 122 1.51 10.62 8.05
C LEU A 122 1.95 9.17 8.26
N ALA A 123 1.18 8.21 7.76
CA ALA A 123 1.49 6.79 7.92
C ALA A 123 2.87 6.41 7.37
N PRO A 124 3.33 6.85 6.18
CA PRO A 124 4.67 6.52 5.70
C PRO A 124 5.77 6.99 6.65
N LYS A 125 5.57 8.13 7.32
CA LYS A 125 6.51 8.68 8.32
C LYS A 125 6.58 7.82 9.57
N ILE A 126 5.45 7.27 10.01
CA ILE A 126 5.35 6.34 11.16
C ILE A 126 6.11 5.04 10.84
N TYR A 127 5.84 4.46 9.68
CA TYR A 127 6.53 3.26 9.20
C TYR A 127 8.02 3.52 8.86
N ALA A 128 8.39 4.80 8.66
CA ALA A 128 9.62 5.25 8.02
C ALA A 128 9.84 4.59 6.65
N GLU A 129 8.77 4.58 5.88
CA GLU A 129 8.75 4.24 4.48
C GLU A 129 8.58 5.49 3.62
N PHE A 130 8.88 5.36 2.33
CA PHE A 130 8.56 6.38 1.34
C PHE A 130 7.05 6.37 1.07
N PRO A 131 6.41 7.52 0.80
CA PRO A 131 5.03 7.55 0.34
C PRO A 131 4.89 6.76 -0.97
N PHE A 132 3.74 6.11 -1.17
CA PHE A 132 3.41 5.52 -2.46
C PHE A 132 3.09 6.59 -3.52
N GLN A 133 3.14 6.22 -4.81
CA GLN A 133 2.48 7.00 -5.86
C GLN A 133 0.96 6.86 -5.76
N ASP A 134 0.23 7.82 -6.34
CA ASP A 134 -1.22 7.95 -6.15
C ASP A 134 -2.08 6.86 -6.83
N ASN A 135 -1.45 6.05 -7.68
CA ASN A 135 -2.05 4.91 -8.37
C ASN A 135 -1.83 3.56 -7.65
N VAL A 136 -1.19 3.53 -6.47
CA VAL A 136 -0.84 2.28 -5.77
C VAL A 136 -2.02 1.34 -5.55
N GLY A 137 -3.19 1.87 -5.20
CA GLY A 137 -4.40 1.07 -5.00
C GLY A 137 -4.96 0.50 -6.29
N GLU A 138 -4.86 1.22 -7.41
CA GLU A 138 -5.30 0.75 -8.72
C GLU A 138 -4.43 -0.42 -9.20
N ILE A 139 -3.11 -0.32 -8.99
CA ILE A 139 -2.17 -1.41 -9.26
C ILE A 139 -2.55 -2.65 -8.43
N LEU A 140 -2.78 -2.47 -7.12
CA LEU A 140 -3.15 -3.58 -6.24
C LEU A 140 -4.44 -4.29 -6.69
N VAL A 141 -5.51 -3.53 -6.99
CA VAL A 141 -6.79 -4.07 -7.43
C VAL A 141 -6.63 -4.83 -8.74
N ASN A 142 -5.94 -4.24 -9.72
CA ASN A 142 -5.73 -4.87 -11.02
C ASN A 142 -4.93 -6.16 -10.90
N GLU A 143 -3.84 -6.18 -10.12
CA GLU A 143 -3.03 -7.36 -9.91
C GLU A 143 -3.80 -8.48 -9.19
N ALA A 144 -4.60 -8.14 -8.18
CA ALA A 144 -5.44 -9.10 -7.48
C ALA A 144 -6.48 -9.75 -8.40
N LEU A 145 -7.18 -8.93 -9.21
CA LEU A 145 -8.17 -9.41 -10.16
C LEU A 145 -7.55 -10.23 -11.29
N ASN A 146 -6.41 -9.80 -11.83
CA ASN A 146 -5.70 -10.51 -12.89
C ASN A 146 -5.20 -11.87 -12.40
N LEU A 147 -4.57 -11.92 -11.22
CA LEU A 147 -4.10 -13.19 -10.63
C LEU A 147 -5.25 -14.19 -10.45
N SER A 148 -6.40 -13.71 -9.98
CA SER A 148 -7.57 -14.57 -9.83
C SER A 148 -8.13 -15.06 -11.18
N ARG A 149 -8.28 -14.16 -12.16
CA ARG A 149 -8.81 -14.49 -13.51
C ARG A 149 -7.91 -15.44 -14.28
N GLU A 150 -6.60 -15.28 -14.19
CA GLU A 150 -5.63 -16.17 -14.85
C GLU A 150 -5.74 -17.59 -14.31
N LYS A 151 -6.02 -17.76 -13.02
CA LYS A 151 -6.11 -19.07 -12.40
C LYS A 151 -7.51 -19.71 -12.51
N TYR A 152 -8.57 -18.93 -12.30
CA TYR A 152 -9.93 -19.45 -12.16
C TYR A 152 -10.86 -19.08 -13.32
N GLY A 153 -10.37 -18.33 -14.32
CA GLY A 153 -11.17 -17.84 -15.44
C GLY A 153 -12.20 -16.78 -15.04
N LYS A 154 -12.94 -16.27 -16.03
CA LYS A 154 -14.27 -15.72 -15.75
C LYS A 154 -15.16 -16.94 -15.50
N ILE A 155 -15.57 -17.18 -14.27
CA ILE A 155 -16.65 -18.13 -14.02
C ILE A 155 -17.89 -17.50 -14.65
N SER A 156 -18.18 -17.90 -15.89
CA SER A 156 -19.45 -17.61 -16.56
C SER A 156 -20.54 -18.29 -15.75
N HIS A 157 -21.44 -17.48 -15.19
CA HIS A 157 -22.72 -17.96 -14.69
C HIS A 157 -23.54 -18.52 -15.85
#